data_AF-A0A1A8E1U4-F1
#
_entry.id   AF-A0A1A8E1U4-F1
#
_cell.length_a   1.000
_cell.length_b   1.000
_cell.length_c   1.000
_cell.angle_alpha   90.00
_cell.angle_beta   90.00
_cell.angle_gamma   90.00
#
_symmetry.space_group_name_H-M   'P 1'
#
loop_
_entity.id
_entity.type
_entity.pdbx_description
1 polymer ?
#
loop_
_entity_poly.entity_id
_entity_poly.type
_entity_poly.pdbx_seq_one_letter_code
_entity_poly.pdbx_strand_id
1 'polypeptide(L)'
;MFRLAWRHSVCRDSFALTTRSLAAALLGPDRSQQGPLRSLLSNPLSDRSPVLQPQPARYLSPPVCRSMASGGEQESTCHKHTNRLAKERSPYLLQHAHNPVDWYPWGQEAFEKAKTEDKPIFLSVGYSTCHWCHVMERESFQDEEIGKILSDNFICIKLDREERPDVDKVY
;
A
#
# COMPACT_ATOMS: atom_id res chain seq x y z
N MET A 1 31.54 -42.82 -4.32
CA MET A 1 30.73 -42.92 -5.56
C MET A 1 29.96 -41.62 -5.77
N PHE A 2 29.75 -41.22 -7.03
CA PHE A 2 28.93 -40.10 -7.52
C PHE A 2 29.15 -38.67 -6.95
N ARG A 3 29.99 -37.92 -7.69
CA ARG A 3 29.76 -36.50 -7.99
C ARG A 3 28.78 -36.39 -9.18
N LEU A 4 27.93 -35.37 -9.18
CA LEU A 4 27.47 -34.59 -10.36
C LEU A 4 27.11 -33.20 -9.81
N ALA A 5 27.70 -32.06 -10.20
CA ALA A 5 28.01 -31.48 -11.51
C ALA A 5 26.81 -30.73 -12.13
N TRP A 6 26.79 -29.40 -11.92
CA TRP A 6 26.06 -28.46 -12.79
C TRP A 6 26.90 -27.20 -13.07
N ARG A 7 27.59 -27.25 -14.21
CA ARG A 7 28.16 -26.16 -15.03
C ARG A 7 27.83 -26.61 -16.47
N HIS A 8 27.53 -25.77 -17.47
CA HIS A 8 27.76 -24.34 -17.61
C HIS A 8 26.84 -23.77 -18.72
N SER A 9 26.60 -22.45 -18.65
CA SER A 9 26.74 -21.50 -19.77
C SER A 9 25.68 -21.38 -20.87
N VAL A 10 25.14 -20.15 -20.99
CA VAL A 10 25.07 -19.42 -22.27
C VAL A 10 25.62 -18.01 -22.03
N CYS A 11 26.59 -17.57 -22.85
CA CYS A 11 27.13 -16.21 -22.84
C CYS A 11 26.49 -15.34 -23.93
N ARG A 12 26.34 -14.04 -23.64
CA ARG A 12 26.72 -12.90 -24.51
C ARG A 12 26.60 -11.62 -23.69
N ASP A 13 27.70 -11.02 -23.23
CA ASP A 13 28.66 -10.20 -23.99
C ASP A 13 28.02 -9.02 -24.73
N SER A 14 28.12 -7.82 -24.13
CA SER A 14 28.93 -6.71 -24.67
C SER A 14 28.62 -5.39 -23.94
N PHE A 15 29.56 -4.86 -23.14
CA PHE A 15 29.78 -3.41 -23.04
C PHE A 15 31.19 -3.12 -22.49
N ALA A 16 32.16 -3.11 -23.41
CA ALA A 16 33.51 -2.63 -23.13
C ALA A 16 33.65 -1.20 -23.64
N LEU A 17 33.76 -0.23 -22.73
CA LEU A 17 34.19 1.14 -23.06
C LEU A 17 35.23 1.66 -22.07
N THR A 18 36.45 1.17 -22.30
CA THR A 18 37.72 1.92 -22.36
C THR A 18 37.79 3.28 -21.66
N THR A 19 38.68 3.37 -20.68
CA THR A 19 39.21 4.61 -20.10
C THR A 19 40.16 5.35 -21.06
N ARG A 20 40.04 6.70 -21.19
CA ARG A 20 41.22 7.62 -21.25
C ARG A 20 40.87 9.13 -21.21
N SER A 21 41.39 9.74 -20.14
CA SER A 21 41.87 11.11 -19.90
C SER A 21 42.06 12.11 -21.08
N LEU A 22 41.71 13.38 -20.82
CA LEU A 22 42.29 14.69 -21.28
C LEU A 22 41.38 15.83 -20.71
N ALA A 23 41.76 17.04 -20.30
CA ALA A 23 42.90 17.70 -19.62
C ALA A 23 42.85 19.22 -19.99
N ALA A 24 42.92 20.14 -19.01
CA ALA A 24 42.92 21.63 -19.14
C ALA A 24 41.64 22.26 -19.76
N ALA A 25 41.18 23.50 -19.52
CA ALA A 25 41.70 24.79 -19.00
C ALA A 25 40.49 25.68 -18.56
N LEU A 26 40.52 26.87 -17.91
CA LEU A 26 41.49 27.73 -17.16
C LEU A 26 40.67 28.83 -16.38
N LEU A 27 41.27 29.46 -15.34
CA LEU A 27 41.03 30.83 -14.76
C LEU A 27 39.56 31.37 -14.65
N GLY A 28 38.93 31.53 -13.48
CA GLY A 28 39.18 32.53 -12.40
C GLY A 28 37.93 33.44 -12.20
N PRO A 29 37.80 34.36 -11.20
CA PRO A 29 38.66 34.70 -10.05
C PRO A 29 37.93 34.66 -8.67
N ASP A 30 38.62 35.15 -7.62
CA ASP A 30 38.20 35.29 -6.21
C ASP A 30 36.92 36.13 -5.99
N ARG A 31 36.08 35.71 -5.04
CA ARG A 31 35.23 36.65 -4.27
C ARG A 31 34.96 36.18 -2.84
N SER A 32 35.99 36.31 -2.01
CA SER A 32 35.83 36.63 -0.60
C SER A 32 34.88 37.83 -0.39
N GLN A 33 34.26 37.94 0.80
CA GLN A 33 33.27 38.95 1.27
C GLN A 33 31.78 38.57 1.18
N GLN A 34 31.25 37.92 2.23
CA GLN A 34 30.34 38.60 3.19
C GLN A 34 29.95 37.69 4.38
N GLY A 35 29.88 38.30 5.57
CA GLY A 35 29.56 37.64 6.85
C GLY A 35 28.05 37.52 7.15
N PRO A 36 27.69 37.15 8.39
CA PRO A 36 26.38 36.58 8.70
C PRO A 36 25.30 37.64 8.97
N LEU A 37 24.07 37.39 8.49
CA LEU A 37 22.89 38.12 8.91
C LEU A 37 21.93 37.24 9.72
N ARG A 38 22.06 37.38 11.04
CA ARG A 38 21.07 36.91 12.02
C ARG A 38 19.95 37.95 12.10
N SER A 39 18.77 37.63 11.59
CA SER A 39 17.55 38.44 11.71
C SER A 39 16.49 37.60 12.43
N LEU A 40 16.36 37.75 13.75
CA LEU A 40 15.34 38.60 14.38
C LEU A 40 13.92 38.09 14.15
N LEU A 41 13.57 37.02 14.88
CA LEU A 41 12.19 36.62 15.15
C LEU A 41 11.53 37.66 16.06
N SER A 42 10.81 38.60 15.46
CA SER A 42 9.87 39.47 16.16
C SER A 42 8.92 40.13 15.17
N ASN A 43 7.64 39.74 15.17
CA ASN A 43 6.47 40.62 15.03
C ASN A 43 5.14 39.83 15.06
N PRO A 44 3.99 40.48 15.38
CA PRO A 44 3.25 40.03 16.56
C PRO A 44 1.78 39.68 16.31
N LEU A 45 1.11 39.28 17.40
CA LEU A 45 -0.33 39.14 17.50
C LEU A 45 -1.08 40.41 17.04
N SER A 46 -1.81 40.32 15.92
CA SER A 46 -3.07 41.03 15.69
C SER A 46 -3.77 40.54 14.42
N ASP A 47 -4.78 39.68 14.56
CA ASP A 47 -6.06 39.92 13.92
C ASP A 47 -7.18 39.39 14.83
N ARG A 48 -8.09 40.29 15.23
CA ARG A 48 -9.31 39.97 15.97
C ARG A 48 -10.49 40.27 15.04
N SER A 49 -10.82 39.29 14.20
CA SER A 49 -12.04 39.29 13.40
C SER A 49 -12.93 38.11 13.84
N PRO A 50 -14.09 38.34 14.46
CA PRO A 50 -14.97 37.25 14.88
C PRO A 50 -15.70 36.67 13.67
N VAL A 51 -15.24 35.52 13.18
CA VAL A 51 -15.97 34.77 12.15
C VAL A 51 -17.29 34.29 12.74
N LEU A 52 -18.38 34.87 12.23
CA LEU A 52 -19.75 34.47 12.55
C LEU A 52 -19.97 33.04 12.04
N GLN A 53 -20.01 32.06 12.95
CA GLN A 53 -20.29 30.67 12.58
C GLN A 53 -21.74 30.54 12.08
N PRO A 54 -21.99 29.94 10.90
CA PRO A 54 -23.34 29.58 10.50
C PRO A 54 -23.83 28.46 11.41
N GLN A 55 -24.95 28.67 12.10
CA GLN A 55 -25.52 27.63 12.94
C GLN A 55 -26.06 26.47 12.08
N PRO A 56 -25.81 25.21 12.47
CA PRO A 56 -26.42 24.08 11.77
C PRO A 56 -27.94 24.17 11.90
N ALA A 57 -28.64 24.05 10.78
CA ALA A 57 -30.10 23.96 10.77
C ALA A 57 -30.52 22.78 11.67
N ARG A 58 -31.49 23.03 12.57
CA ARG A 58 -32.05 21.98 13.43
C ARG A 58 -32.74 20.94 12.54
N TYR A 59 -32.07 19.81 12.31
CA TYR A 59 -32.70 18.62 11.76
C TYR A 59 -33.80 18.18 12.73
N LEU A 60 -35.05 18.42 12.33
CA LEU A 60 -36.22 17.87 13.01
C LEU A 60 -36.18 16.35 12.83
N SER A 61 -35.93 15.63 13.92
CA SER A 61 -35.93 14.17 13.91
C SER A 61 -37.28 13.64 13.45
N PRO A 62 -37.33 12.66 12.52
CA PRO A 62 -38.57 11.97 12.18
C PRO A 62 -39.13 11.21 13.40
N PRO A 63 -40.44 10.92 13.44
CA PRO A 63 -41.06 10.26 14.58
C PRO A 63 -40.52 8.83 14.73
N VAL A 64 -39.95 8.53 15.90
CA VAL A 64 -39.44 7.20 16.22
C VAL A 64 -40.59 6.23 16.45
N CYS A 65 -40.89 5.40 15.45
CA CYS A 65 -41.69 4.19 15.63
C CYS A 65 -40.86 3.19 16.46
N ARG A 66 -41.10 3.17 17.77
CA ARG A 66 -40.34 2.34 18.73
C ARG A 66 -40.75 0.87 18.64
N SER A 67 -40.15 0.13 17.70
CA SER A 67 -40.29 -1.33 17.65
C SER A 67 -39.56 -1.98 18.83
N MET A 68 -40.23 -2.90 19.53
CA MET A 68 -39.59 -3.75 20.54
C MET A 68 -39.32 -5.13 19.95
N ALA A 69 -38.09 -5.38 19.55
CA ALA A 69 -37.56 -6.71 19.23
C ALA A 69 -36.07 -6.78 19.64
N SER A 70 -35.65 -7.92 20.18
CA SER A 70 -34.30 -8.10 20.71
C SER A 70 -33.23 -8.19 19.61
N GLY A 71 -32.15 -7.45 19.81
CA GLY A 71 -30.79 -7.97 19.62
C GLY A 71 -30.25 -8.10 18.20
N GLY A 72 -29.53 -7.05 17.76
CA GLY A 72 -28.48 -7.16 16.75
C GLY A 72 -28.95 -6.98 15.30
N GLU A 73 -28.98 -5.74 14.84
CA GLU A 73 -29.08 -5.40 13.43
C GLU A 73 -27.81 -5.88 12.71
N GLN A 74 -27.88 -7.00 11.97
CA GLN A 74 -26.87 -7.33 10.97
C GLN A 74 -27.21 -6.56 9.69
N GLU A 75 -26.53 -5.45 9.50
CA GLU A 75 -26.64 -4.58 8.34
C GLU A 75 -26.12 -5.32 7.09
N SER A 76 -27.03 -5.83 6.26
CA SER A 76 -26.67 -6.59 5.05
C SER A 76 -26.22 -5.66 3.93
N THR A 77 -24.97 -5.20 4.01
CA THR A 77 -24.34 -4.37 2.98
C THR A 77 -24.15 -5.13 1.67
N CYS A 78 -24.68 -4.60 0.56
CA CYS A 78 -24.47 -5.17 -0.77
C CYS A 78 -23.09 -4.77 -1.31
N HIS A 79 -22.08 -5.60 -1.07
CA HIS A 79 -20.73 -5.33 -1.55
C HIS A 79 -20.58 -5.57 -3.05
N LYS A 80 -20.01 -4.59 -3.77
CA LYS A 80 -19.81 -4.64 -5.23
C LYS A 80 -18.87 -5.77 -5.66
N HIS A 81 -17.89 -6.10 -4.83
CA HIS A 81 -16.95 -7.20 -5.03
C HIS A 81 -16.92 -8.10 -3.78
N THR A 82 -16.59 -9.38 -3.96
CA THR A 82 -16.40 -10.33 -2.86
C THR A 82 -15.38 -11.39 -3.28
N ASN A 83 -14.29 -11.47 -2.53
CA ASN A 83 -13.12 -12.29 -2.81
C ASN A 83 -13.07 -13.53 -1.90
N ARG A 84 -12.04 -14.38 -2.09
CA ARG A 84 -11.83 -15.59 -1.28
C ARG A 84 -11.63 -15.29 0.21
N LEU A 85 -11.06 -14.13 0.53
CA LEU A 85 -10.84 -13.68 1.92
C LEU A 85 -12.13 -13.59 2.76
N ALA A 86 -13.32 -13.53 2.14
CA ALA A 86 -14.61 -13.57 2.86
C ALA A 86 -14.83 -14.87 3.67
N LYS A 87 -14.00 -15.90 3.46
CA LYS A 87 -14.03 -17.17 4.19
C LYS A 87 -12.98 -17.28 5.29
N GLU A 88 -12.08 -16.30 5.39
CA GLU A 88 -10.98 -16.32 6.36
C GLU A 88 -11.43 -15.93 7.77
N ARG A 89 -10.60 -16.22 8.76
CA ARG A 89 -10.93 -16.01 10.18
C ARG A 89 -10.33 -14.72 10.75
N SER A 90 -9.20 -14.26 10.19
CA SER A 90 -8.58 -12.99 10.55
C SER A 90 -9.51 -11.80 10.24
N PRO A 91 -9.76 -10.91 11.24
CA PRO A 91 -10.45 -9.65 11.00
C PRO A 91 -9.74 -8.76 9.97
N TYR A 92 -8.40 -8.83 9.90
CA TYR A 92 -7.59 -8.06 8.93
C TYR A 92 -7.82 -8.55 7.49
N LEU A 93 -7.89 -9.87 7.27
CA LEU A 93 -8.20 -10.41 5.94
C LEU A 93 -9.65 -10.14 5.53
N LEU A 94 -10.59 -10.23 6.47
CA LEU A 94 -12.01 -9.94 6.23
C LEU A 94 -12.27 -8.49 5.81
N GLN A 95 -11.54 -7.51 6.37
CA GLN A 95 -11.61 -6.11 5.92
C GLN A 95 -11.33 -5.96 4.41
N HIS A 96 -10.43 -6.77 3.87
CA HIS A 96 -10.04 -6.76 2.46
C HIS A 96 -10.92 -7.66 1.55
N ALA A 97 -11.93 -8.33 2.10
CA ALA A 97 -12.78 -9.28 1.37
C ALA A 97 -13.60 -8.65 0.23
N HIS A 98 -13.82 -7.33 0.26
CA HIS A 98 -14.69 -6.61 -0.67
C HIS A 98 -13.97 -5.64 -1.61
N ASN A 99 -12.64 -5.71 -1.64
CA ASN A 99 -11.81 -4.90 -2.55
C ASN A 99 -11.87 -5.43 -4.00
N PRO A 100 -11.73 -4.58 -5.04
CA PRO A 100 -11.77 -4.99 -6.45
C PRO A 100 -10.60 -5.90 -6.89
N VAL A 101 -9.50 -5.97 -6.13
CA VAL A 101 -8.38 -6.90 -6.36
C VAL A 101 -8.78 -8.35 -6.04
N ASP A 102 -8.50 -9.33 -6.91
CA ASP A 102 -8.74 -10.76 -6.67
C ASP A 102 -7.76 -11.34 -5.62
N TRP A 103 -8.01 -11.06 -4.34
CA TRP A 103 -7.17 -11.51 -3.24
C TRP A 103 -7.34 -13.00 -2.91
N TYR A 104 -6.22 -13.70 -2.81
CA TYR A 104 -6.09 -15.05 -2.28
C TYR A 104 -5.55 -15.04 -0.84
N PRO A 105 -6.01 -15.95 0.03
CA PRO A 105 -5.29 -16.27 1.26
C PRO A 105 -3.98 -17.00 0.94
N TRP A 106 -3.07 -17.04 1.90
CA TRP A 106 -1.84 -17.82 1.78
C TRP A 106 -2.12 -19.33 1.79
N GLY A 107 -1.97 -19.99 0.63
CA GLY A 107 -2.26 -21.41 0.48
C GLY A 107 -1.89 -21.96 -0.89
N GLN A 108 -1.99 -23.29 -1.03
CA GLN A 108 -1.58 -24.01 -2.24
C GLN A 108 -2.36 -23.57 -3.50
N GLU A 109 -3.66 -23.23 -3.37
CA GLU A 109 -4.50 -22.71 -4.47
C GLU A 109 -3.84 -21.53 -5.19
N ALA A 110 -3.26 -20.57 -4.45
CA ALA A 110 -2.63 -19.39 -5.03
C ALA A 110 -1.33 -19.74 -5.76
N PHE A 111 -0.50 -20.65 -5.20
CA PHE A 111 0.73 -21.12 -5.84
C PHE A 111 0.47 -22.00 -7.07
N GLU A 112 -0.59 -22.80 -7.05
CA GLU A 112 -1.03 -23.61 -8.19
C GLU A 112 -1.58 -22.72 -9.31
N LYS A 113 -2.40 -21.71 -8.99
CA LYS A 113 -2.85 -20.71 -9.96
C LYS A 113 -1.66 -19.97 -10.58
N ALA A 114 -0.70 -19.50 -9.78
CA ALA A 114 0.50 -18.82 -10.27
C ALA A 114 1.32 -19.68 -11.24
N LYS A 115 1.49 -20.98 -10.93
CA LYS A 115 2.17 -21.95 -11.84
C LYS A 115 1.36 -22.26 -13.10
N THR A 116 0.03 -22.20 -13.03
CA THR A 116 -0.86 -22.56 -14.15
C THR A 116 -1.02 -21.40 -15.14
N GLU A 117 -1.08 -20.17 -14.63
CA GLU A 117 -1.18 -18.94 -15.43
C GLU A 117 0.19 -18.34 -15.80
N ASP A 118 1.29 -18.92 -15.31
CA ASP A 118 2.68 -18.42 -15.43
C ASP A 118 2.81 -16.93 -15.01
N LYS A 119 2.11 -16.57 -13.93
CA LYS A 119 2.05 -15.19 -13.41
C LYS A 119 2.88 -15.02 -12.14
N PRO A 120 3.58 -13.88 -11.98
CA PRO A 120 4.25 -13.53 -10.74
C PRO A 120 3.25 -13.36 -9.58
N ILE A 121 3.71 -13.67 -8.37
CA ILE A 121 2.93 -13.52 -7.14
C ILE A 121 3.16 -12.13 -6.54
N PHE A 122 2.08 -11.41 -6.25
CA PHE A 122 2.12 -10.18 -5.48
C PHE A 122 1.73 -10.48 -4.02
N LEU A 123 2.73 -10.61 -3.13
CA LEU A 123 2.51 -10.87 -1.72
C LEU A 123 2.36 -9.53 -0.95
N SER A 124 1.21 -9.32 -0.34
CA SER A 124 0.94 -8.19 0.55
C SER A 124 0.75 -8.69 1.99
N VAL A 125 1.77 -8.45 2.81
CA VAL A 125 1.75 -8.77 4.25
C VAL A 125 1.26 -7.55 5.04
N GLY A 126 0.43 -7.78 6.06
CA GLY A 126 -0.05 -6.74 6.96
C GLY A 126 -0.55 -7.28 8.29
N TYR A 127 -1.17 -6.40 9.06
CA TYR A 127 -1.79 -6.67 10.35
C TYR A 127 -2.82 -5.60 10.70
N SER A 128 -3.75 -5.93 11.60
CA SER A 128 -4.92 -5.12 11.96
C SER A 128 -4.63 -3.69 12.42
N THR A 129 -3.48 -3.45 13.04
CA THR A 129 -3.10 -2.14 13.62
C THR A 129 -2.09 -1.35 12.77
N CYS A 130 -1.78 -1.81 11.55
CA CYS A 130 -0.82 -1.14 10.69
C CYS A 130 -1.38 0.11 10.01
N HIS A 131 -0.86 1.29 10.38
CA HIS A 131 -1.27 2.57 9.77
C HIS A 131 -1.13 2.57 8.24
N TRP A 132 0.03 2.14 7.73
CA TRP A 132 0.33 2.18 6.29
C TRP A 132 -0.47 1.18 5.47
N CYS A 133 -0.90 0.04 6.04
CA CYS A 133 -1.81 -0.88 5.35
C CYS A 133 -3.16 -0.22 5.06
N HIS A 134 -3.69 0.58 5.99
CA HIS A 134 -4.95 1.32 5.80
C HIS A 134 -4.82 2.55 4.89
N VAL A 135 -3.63 3.13 4.75
CA VAL A 135 -3.36 4.17 3.75
C VAL A 135 -3.30 3.52 2.36
N MET A 136 -2.46 2.50 2.17
CA MET A 136 -2.31 1.78 0.90
C MET A 136 -3.61 1.12 0.42
N GLU A 137 -4.46 0.63 1.34
CA GLU A 137 -5.78 0.13 0.97
C GLU A 137 -6.65 1.21 0.30
N ARG A 138 -6.81 2.37 0.95
CA ARG A 138 -7.68 3.45 0.47
C ARG A 138 -7.14 4.16 -0.76
N GLU A 139 -5.81 4.24 -0.89
CA GLU A 139 -5.15 4.90 -2.01
C GLU A 139 -4.86 3.99 -3.20
N SER A 140 -4.98 2.66 -3.07
CA SER A 140 -4.61 1.74 -4.16
C SER A 140 -5.49 0.50 -4.27
N PHE A 141 -5.82 -0.19 -3.18
CA PHE A 141 -6.54 -1.47 -3.28
C PHE A 141 -8.07 -1.34 -3.39
N GLN A 142 -8.62 -0.16 -3.09
CA GLN A 142 -10.03 0.17 -3.30
C GLN A 142 -10.34 0.72 -4.71
N ASP A 143 -9.32 1.06 -5.49
CA ASP A 143 -9.48 1.56 -6.86
C ASP A 143 -9.70 0.41 -7.86
N GLU A 144 -10.69 0.54 -8.73
CA GLU A 144 -11.06 -0.49 -9.71
C GLU A 144 -10.07 -0.61 -10.89
N GLU A 145 -9.42 0.48 -11.30
CA GLU A 145 -8.42 0.46 -12.36
C GLU A 145 -7.15 -0.23 -11.85
N ILE A 146 -6.67 0.15 -10.66
CA ILE A 146 -5.52 -0.49 -10.01
C ILE A 146 -5.85 -1.96 -9.69
N GLY A 147 -7.06 -2.24 -9.18
CA GLY A 147 -7.53 -3.59 -8.90
C GLY A 147 -7.52 -4.51 -10.12
N LYS A 148 -7.93 -3.98 -11.27
CA LYS A 148 -7.88 -4.69 -12.55
C LYS A 148 -6.43 -4.91 -13.02
N ILE A 149 -5.58 -3.88 -13.00
CA ILE A 149 -4.17 -3.98 -13.40
C ILE A 149 -3.45 -5.05 -12.56
N LEU A 150 -3.67 -5.07 -11.25
CA LEU A 150 -3.09 -6.07 -10.35
C LEU A 150 -3.59 -7.48 -10.67
N SER A 151 -4.91 -7.67 -10.80
CA SER A 151 -5.51 -9.00 -11.03
C SER A 151 -5.20 -9.58 -12.42
N ASP A 152 -5.02 -8.72 -13.43
CA ASP A 152 -4.65 -9.15 -14.79
C ASP A 152 -3.20 -9.65 -14.84
N ASN A 153 -2.26 -8.97 -14.15
CA ASN A 153 -0.82 -9.20 -14.26
C ASN A 153 -0.23 -10.09 -13.17
N PHE A 154 -0.87 -10.20 -12.00
CA PHE A 154 -0.32 -10.87 -10.81
C PHE A 154 -1.33 -11.81 -10.15
N ILE A 155 -0.82 -12.80 -9.41
CA ILE A 155 -1.62 -13.51 -8.41
C ILE A 155 -1.45 -12.80 -7.06
N CYS A 156 -2.47 -12.07 -6.63
CA CYS A 156 -2.43 -11.26 -5.42
C CYS A 156 -2.74 -12.11 -4.17
N ILE A 157 -1.76 -12.23 -3.27
CA ILE A 157 -1.90 -12.95 -1.99
C ILE A 157 -1.90 -11.95 -0.84
N LYS A 158 -2.90 -12.06 0.04
CA LYS A 158 -2.98 -11.30 1.29
C LYS A 158 -2.57 -12.18 2.46
N LEU A 159 -1.65 -11.69 3.30
CA LEU A 159 -1.15 -12.41 4.47
C LEU A 159 -1.35 -11.57 5.73
N ASP A 160 -1.93 -12.18 6.76
CA ASP A 160 -1.91 -11.66 8.11
C ASP A 160 -0.71 -12.24 8.89
N ARG A 161 0.21 -11.38 9.30
CA ARG A 161 1.37 -11.79 10.12
C ARG A 161 0.97 -12.19 11.55
N GLU A 162 -0.20 -11.77 12.03
CA GLU A 162 -0.71 -12.14 13.35
C GLU A 162 -1.13 -13.63 13.36
N GLU A 163 -1.64 -14.15 12.24
CA GLU A 163 -1.93 -15.58 12.04
C GLU A 163 -0.72 -16.40 11.53
N ARG A 164 0.21 -15.78 10.80
CA ARG A 164 1.38 -16.44 10.19
C ARG A 164 2.70 -15.68 10.39
N PRO A 165 3.20 -15.58 11.65
CA PRO A 165 4.49 -14.96 11.98
C PRO A 165 5.69 -15.85 11.61
N ASP A 166 5.46 -17.01 11.00
CA ASP A 166 6.43 -17.89 10.36
C ASP A 166 6.79 -17.41 8.95
N VAL A 167 5.80 -16.99 8.16
CA VAL A 167 6.00 -16.51 6.78
C VAL A 167 6.59 -15.09 6.75
N ASP A 168 6.14 -14.21 7.65
CA ASP A 168 6.62 -12.82 7.87
C ASP A 168 8.11 -12.72 8.29
N LYS A 169 8.77 -13.85 8.57
CA LYS A 169 10.22 -13.92 8.87
C LYS A 169 11.07 -14.37 7.69
N VAL A 170 10.44 -14.87 6.63
CA VAL A 170 11.11 -15.45 5.45
C VAL A 170 11.08 -14.48 4.26
N TYR A 171 10.07 -13.60 4.22
CA TYR A 171 9.81 -12.61 3.18
C TYR A 171 9.77 -11.19 3.76
#